data_AF-A0A1H9IUQ5-F1
#
_entry.id   AF-A0A1H9IUQ5-F1
#
_cell.length_a   1.000
_cell.length_b   1.000
_cell.length_c   1.000
_cell.angle_alpha   90.00
_cell.angle_beta   90.00
_cell.angle_gamma   90.00
#
_symmetry.space_group_name_H-M   'P 1'
#
loop_
_entity.id
_entity.type
_entity.pdbx_description
1 polymer ?
#
loop_
_entity_poly.entity_id
_entity_poly.type
_entity_poly.pdbx_seq_one_letter_code
_entity_poly.pdbx_strand_id
1 'polypeptide(L)' 'MEASFKVGNVVMQQAGGLRMKITAVDKESGRIRCSWTRGPAKYTQTFDAKDLILSTAVALPLPAVPPARRR' A
#
# COMPACT_ATOMS: atom_id res chain seq x y z
N MET A 1 -9.52 3.32 10.21
CA MET A 1 -9.68 2.06 9.45
C MET A 1 -8.29 1.50 9.24
N GLU A 2 -7.86 0.56 10.09
CA GLU A 2 -6.54 -0.08 10.00
C GLU A 2 -6.45 -0.87 8.70
N ALA A 3 -5.66 -0.36 7.77
CA ALA A 3 -5.41 -1.01 6.51
C ALA A 3 -4.64 -2.32 6.81
N SER A 4 -5.39 -3.42 6.91
CA SER A 4 -4.86 -4.72 7.31
C SER A 4 -3.92 -5.23 6.23
N PHE A 5 -2.62 -5.03 6.42
CA PHE A 5 -1.59 -5.62 5.57
C PHE A 5 -1.74 -7.15 5.57
N LYS A 6 -2.08 -7.71 4.40
CA LYS A 6 -2.24 -9.16 4.19
C LYS A 6 -1.20 -9.65 3.19
N VAL A 7 -0.75 -10.88 3.39
CA VAL A 7 0.09 -11.57 2.39
C VAL A 7 -0.65 -11.62 1.06
N GLY A 8 0.05 -11.26 -0.01
CA GLY A 8 -0.51 -11.12 -1.35
C GLY A 8 -0.94 -9.70 -1.72
N ASN A 9 -1.12 -8.80 -0.75
CA ASN A 9 -1.44 -7.40 -1.04
C ASN A 9 -0.27 -6.70 -1.71
N VAL A 10 -0.60 -5.72 -2.55
CA VAL A 10 0.37 -4.82 -3.17
C VAL A 10 0.44 -3.53 -2.36
N VAL A 11 1.64 -3.19 -1.92
CA VAL A 11 1.96 -2.01 -1.13
C VAL A 11 2.91 -1.11 -1.90
N MET A 12 2.96 0.16 -1.53
CA MET A 12 3.95 1.11 -2.01
C MET A 12 4.77 1.64 -0.84
N GLN A 13 6.07 1.74 -1.03
CA GLN A 13 6.94 2.41 -0.08
C GLN A 13 6.70 3.93 -0.14
N GLN A 14 6.51 4.57 1.02
CA GLN A 14 6.25 6.01 1.11
C GLN A 14 7.44 6.84 0.60
N ALA A 15 8.68 6.41 0.88
CA ALA A 15 9.89 7.16 0.54
C ALA A 15 10.26 7.16 -0.94
N GLY A 16 9.82 6.15 -1.72
CA GLY A 16 10.33 5.93 -3.08
C GLY A 16 9.28 5.59 -4.13
N GLY A 17 7.99 5.50 -3.75
CA GLY A 17 6.92 5.11 -4.66
C GLY A 17 7.09 3.71 -5.25
N LEU A 18 7.95 2.89 -4.66
CA LEU A 18 8.22 1.54 -5.15
C LEU A 18 7.05 0.64 -4.82
N ARG A 19 6.53 -0.07 -5.82
CA ARG A 19 5.38 -0.97 -5.67
C ARG A 19 5.85 -2.41 -5.45
N MET A 20 5.46 -3.00 -4.33
CA MET A 20 5.91 -4.33 -3.91
C MET A 20 4.74 -5.21 -3.47
N LYS A 21 4.95 -6.52 -3.47
CA LYS A 21 3.97 -7.50 -3.00
C LYS A 21 4.36 -8.02 -1.64
N ILE A 22 3.43 -8.07 -0.70
CA ILE A 22 3.67 -8.64 0.61
C ILE A 22 3.76 -10.16 0.49
N THR A 23 4.86 -10.74 0.97
CA THR A 23 5.09 -12.18 1.01
C THR A 23 4.90 -12.75 2.41
N ALA A 24 5.18 -11.97 3.46
CA ALA A 24 4.93 -12.36 4.84
C ALA A 24 4.62 -11.14 5.70
N VAL A 25 3.81 -11.32 6.73
CA VAL A 25 3.47 -10.30 7.74
C VAL A 25 3.76 -10.89 9.09
N ASP A 26 4.75 -10.33 9.78
CA ASP A 26 5.09 -10.68 11.15
C ASP A 26 4.30 -9.78 12.09
N LYS A 27 3.27 -10.34 12.71
CA LYS A 27 2.37 -9.61 13.61
C LYS A 27 2.97 -9.38 14.99
N GLU A 28 3.92 -10.22 15.40
CA GLU A 28 4.62 -10.09 16.69
C GLU A 28 5.62 -8.94 16.66
N SER A 29 6.40 -8.82 15.58
CA SER A 29 7.42 -7.78 15.41
C SER A 29 6.91 -6.53 14.67
N GLY A 30 5.71 -6.57 14.08
CA GLY A 30 5.18 -5.50 13.22
C GLY A 30 5.91 -5.35 11.88
N ARG A 31 6.69 -6.36 11.47
CA ARG A 31 7.52 -6.32 10.27
C ARG A 31 6.83 -6.99 9.08
N ILE A 32 6.91 -6.36 7.92
CA ILE A 32 6.27 -6.82 6.68
C ILE A 32 7.35 -7.15 5.67
N ARG A 33 7.42 -8.41 5.26
CA ARG A 33 8.34 -8.86 4.23
C ARG A 33 7.69 -8.70 2.86
N CYS A 34 8.31 -7.88 2.02
CA CYS A 34 7.83 -7.58 0.68
C CYS A 34 8.80 -8.11 -0.38
N SER A 35 8.28 -8.49 -1.53
CA SER A 35 9.04 -8.87 -2.70
C SER A 35 8.55 -8.12 -3.94
N TRP A 36 9.46 -7.74 -4.82
CA TRP A 36 9.14 -7.10 -6.09
C TRP A 36 10.14 -7.55 -7.16
N THR A 37 9.74 -7.40 -8.42
CA THR A 37 10.59 -7.76 -9.56
C THR A 37 10.92 -6.49 -10.32
N ARG A 38 12.21 -6.26 -10.60
CA ARG A 38 12.68 -5.14 -11.44
C ARG A 38 13.52 -5.73 -12.57
N GLY A 39 12.94 -5.83 -13.76
CA GLY A 39 13.53 -6.55 -14.88
C GLY A 39 13.64 -8.06 -14.57
N PRO A 40 14.81 -8.70 -14.76
CA PRO A 40 14.99 -10.12 -14.46
C PRO A 40 15.23 -10.42 -12.97
N ALA A 41 15.50 -9.39 -12.15
CA ALA A 41 15.88 -9.57 -10.76
C ALA A 41 14.68 -9.50 -9.81
N LYS A 42 14.59 -10.49 -8.90
CA LYS A 42 13.64 -10.52 -7.78
C LYS A 42 14.31 -9.98 -6.53
N TYR A 43 13.73 -8.93 -5.97
CA TYR A 43 14.19 -8.31 -4.74
C TYR A 43 13.22 -8.65 -3.62
N THR A 44 13.77 -8.87 -2.42
CA THR A 44 12.98 -9.09 -1.20
C THR A 44 13.55 -8.19 -0.12
N GLN A 45 12.70 -7.39 0.50
CA GLN A 45 13.09 -6.50 1.59
C GLN A 45 11.98 -6.43 2.64
N THR A 46 12.40 -6.32 3.89
CA THR A 46 11.50 -6.23 5.04
C THR A 46 11.36 -4.78 5.43
N PHE A 47 10.13 -4.33 5.63
CA PHE A 47 9.77 -2.97 6.00
C PHE A 47 8.93 -2.96 7.26
N ASP A 48 8.89 -1.82 7.91
CA ASP A 48 7.95 -1.58 9.00
C ASP A 48 6.57 -1.24 8.44
N ALA A 49 5.51 -1.62 9.16
CA ALA A 49 4.14 -1.28 8.77
C ALA A 49 3.91 0.24 8.67
N LYS A 50 4.70 1.05 9.38
CA LYS A 50 4.62 2.52 9.34
C LYS A 50 5.19 3.13 8.06
N ASP A 51 6.11 2.43 7.37
CA ASP A 51 6.78 2.95 6.15
C ASP A 51 6.05 2.52 4.85
N LEU A 52 5.08 1.62 4.99
CA LEU A 52 4.34 1.04 3.88
C LEU A 52 2.95 1.67 3.76
N ILE A 53 2.62 2.10 2.55
CA ILE A 53 1.28 2.56 2.20
C ILE A 53 0.61 1.44 1.43
N LEU A 54 -0.54 0.98 1.92
CA LEU A 54 -1.38 0.08 1.13
C LEU A 54 -1.78 0.79 -0.15
N SER A 55 -1.42 0.18 -1.29
CA SER A 55 -1.83 0.63 -2.62
C SER A 55 -3.29 0.22 -2.84
N THR A 56 -4.14 0.45 -1.84
CA THR A 56 -5.58 0.52 -2.00
C THR A 56 -5.77 1.78 -2.81
N ALA A 57 -6.25 1.64 -4.04
CA ALA A 57 -6.81 2.77 -4.76
C ALA A 57 -7.82 3.41 -3.80
N VAL A 58 -7.42 4.51 -3.18
CA VAL A 58 -8.32 5.34 -2.39
C VAL A 58 -9.32 5.81 -3.43
N ALA A 59 -10.47 5.14 -3.45
CA ALA A 59 -11.70 5.78 -3.85
C ALA A 59 -11.84 6.95 -2.89
N LEU A 60 -11.24 8.09 -3.26
CA LEU A 60 -11.56 9.37 -2.68
C LEU A 60 -13.09 9.43 -2.79
N PRO A 61 -13.84 9.54 -1.67
CA PRO A 61 -15.21 9.98 -1.81
C PRO A 61 -15.11 11.36 -2.46
N LEU A 62 -15.39 11.43 -3.77
CA LEU A 62 -15.54 12.69 -4.46
C LEU A 62 -16.48 13.51 -3.57
N PRO A 63 -16.09 14.71 -3.12
CA PRO A 63 -17.05 15.57 -2.44
C PRO A 63 -18.21 15.73 -3.41
N ALA A 64 -19.38 15.25 -3.02
CA ALA A 64 -20.61 15.41 -3.78
C ALA A 64 -20.86 16.91 -3.90
N VAL A 65 -20.36 17.51 -4.98
CA VAL A 65 -20.65 18.89 -5.35
C VAL A 65 -22.17 18.98 -5.49
N PRO A 66 -22.88 19.71 -4.62
CA PRO A 66 -24.30 19.91 -4.82
C PRO A 66 -24.48 20.64 -6.16
N PRO A 67 -25.45 20.25 -7.00
CA PRO A 67 -25.66 20.95 -8.26
C PRO A 67 -25.97 22.41 -7.95
N ALA A 68 -25.09 23.30 -8.41
CA ALA A 68 -25.28 24.73 -8.34
C ALA A 68 -26.55 25.07 -9.12
N ARG A 69 -27.66 25.28 -8.40
CA ARG A 69 -28.92 25.75 -8.97
C ARG A 69 -28.73 27.21 -9.36
N ARG A 70 -28.27 27.44 -10.59
CA ARG A 70 -28.26 28.75 -11.24
C ARG A 70 -29.70 29.25 -11.28
N ARG A 71 -29.94 30.40 -10.65
CA ARG A 71 -31.20 31.15 -10.68
C ARG A 71 -31.08 32.26 -11.71
#